data_AF-A0A957BUT0-F1
#
_entry.id   AF-A0A957BUT0-F1
#
_cell.length_a   1.000
_cell.length_b   1.000
_cell.length_c   1.000
_cell.angle_alpha   90.00
_cell.angle_beta   90.00
_cell.angle_gamma   90.00
#
_symmetry.space_group_name_H-M   'P 1'
#
loop_
_entity.id
_entity.type
_entity.pdbx_description
1 polymer ?
#
loop_
_entity_poly.entity_id
_entity_poly.type
_entity_poly.pdbx_seq_one_letter_code
_entity_poly.pdbx_strand_id
1 'polypeptide(L)'
;YEIEPYAYAQNILADEHPQAGLGRNSWLSGTAAWVYRAATQHLLGVAPTYHGLRIDPCIPTAWESFRLTRKFRGAIYAINVRNPQHISQGVASITVDGTPLEGATIPIFSDGQRHQVQVMMG
;
A
#
# COMPACT_ATOMS: atom_id res chain seq x y z
N TYR A 1 22.68 -11.05 8.83
CA TYR A 1 22.07 -10.93 7.49
C TYR A 1 23.18 -10.77 6.44
N GLU A 2 23.76 -11.89 5.97
CA GLU A 2 24.93 -11.99 5.07
C GLU A 2 24.53 -12.31 3.62
N ILE A 3 23.53 -11.59 3.12
CA ILE A 3 23.03 -11.65 1.74
C ILE A 3 22.71 -10.22 1.29
N GLU A 4 22.15 -10.05 0.09
CA GLU A 4 21.84 -8.74 -0.47
C GLU A 4 20.86 -7.93 0.42
N PRO A 5 21.21 -6.69 0.80
CA PRO A 5 20.38 -5.83 1.66
C PRO A 5 19.15 -5.23 0.97
N TYR A 6 18.98 -5.50 -0.32
CA TYR A 6 17.93 -4.93 -1.18
C TYR A 6 17.01 -5.99 -1.81
N ALA A 7 17.24 -7.27 -1.53
CA ALA A 7 16.40 -8.37 -1.98
C ALA A 7 15.92 -9.17 -0.78
N TYR A 8 14.71 -9.74 -0.88
CA TYR A 8 14.22 -10.66 0.15
C TYR A 8 14.90 -12.02 0.06
N ALA A 9 15.15 -12.62 1.23
CA ALA A 9 15.55 -14.01 1.37
C ALA A 9 14.34 -14.95 1.30
N GLN A 10 14.60 -16.23 1.02
CA GLN A 10 13.61 -17.27 1.27
C GLN A 10 13.46 -17.54 2.77
N ASN A 11 14.56 -17.54 3.52
CA ASN A 11 14.53 -17.71 4.98
C ASN A 11 15.66 -16.93 5.67
N ILE A 12 15.48 -16.74 6.97
CA ILE A 12 16.49 -16.26 7.91
C ILE A 12 16.57 -17.30 9.02
N LEU A 13 17.79 -17.68 9.39
CA LEU A 13 18.02 -18.67 10.45
C LEU A 13 17.45 -18.14 11.79
N ALA A 14 16.62 -18.95 12.44
CA ALA A 14 15.98 -18.62 13.70
C ALA A 14 16.97 -18.65 14.88
N ASP A 15 16.52 -18.22 16.06
CA ASP A 15 17.34 -18.04 17.26
C ASP A 15 17.86 -19.34 17.86
N GLU A 16 17.28 -20.49 17.50
CA GLU A 16 17.80 -21.80 17.91
C GLU A 16 19.03 -22.25 17.12
N HIS A 17 19.38 -21.57 16.02
CA HIS A 17 20.57 -21.88 15.22
C HIS A 17 21.78 -21.06 15.68
N PRO A 18 23.01 -21.63 15.75
CA PRO A 18 24.24 -20.89 16.12
C PRO A 18 24.57 -19.67 15.25
N GLN A 19 23.92 -19.55 14.09
CA GLN A 19 24.07 -18.46 13.13
C GLN A 19 22.75 -17.69 12.93
N ALA A 20 21.99 -17.51 14.01
CA ALA A 20 20.74 -16.77 13.99
C ALA A 20 20.87 -15.42 13.27
N GLY A 21 19.87 -15.06 12.46
CA GLY A 21 19.84 -13.81 11.70
C GLY A 21 20.57 -13.84 10.35
N LEU A 22 21.17 -14.96 9.94
CA LEU A 22 21.70 -15.11 8.58
C LEU A 22 20.60 -15.47 7.57
N GLY A 23 20.59 -14.77 6.44
CA GLY A 23 19.69 -15.09 5.32
C GLY A 23 20.25 -16.19 4.43
N ARG A 24 19.37 -16.99 3.82
CA ARG A 24 19.72 -17.97 2.78
C ARG A 24 18.76 -17.88 1.60
N ASN A 25 19.20 -18.38 0.46
CA ASN A 25 18.43 -18.48 -0.78
C ASN A 25 17.79 -17.13 -1.14
N SER A 26 18.62 -16.11 -1.39
CA SER A 26 18.15 -14.78 -1.79
C SER A 26 17.52 -14.78 -3.19
N TRP A 27 16.84 -13.68 -3.52
CA TRP A 27 16.20 -13.39 -4.81
C TRP A 27 14.97 -14.22 -5.15
N LEU A 28 15.14 -15.52 -5.40
CA LEU A 28 14.11 -16.37 -6.02
C LEU A 28 13.15 -16.92 -4.97
N SER A 29 12.42 -16.00 -4.32
CA SER A 29 11.42 -16.31 -3.30
C SER A 29 10.10 -15.59 -3.59
N GLY A 30 8.98 -16.26 -3.32
CA GLY A 30 7.65 -15.67 -3.32
C GLY A 30 7.47 -14.54 -2.29
N THR A 31 8.39 -14.40 -1.33
CA THR A 31 8.41 -13.30 -0.35
C THR A 31 8.31 -11.94 -1.04
N ALA A 32 9.00 -11.73 -2.16
CA ALA A 32 8.96 -10.45 -2.87
C ALA A 32 7.54 -10.08 -3.35
N ALA A 33 6.83 -11.04 -3.96
CA ALA A 33 5.47 -10.83 -4.45
C ALA A 33 4.49 -10.59 -3.29
N TRP A 34 4.60 -11.37 -2.22
CA TRP A 34 3.72 -11.25 -1.05
C TRP A 34 3.94 -9.96 -0.28
N VAL A 35 5.19 -9.55 -0.05
CA VAL A 35 5.48 -8.28 0.62
C VAL A 35 5.04 -7.10 -0.23
N TYR A 36 5.25 -7.13 -1.54
CA TYR A 36 4.73 -6.08 -2.43
C TYR A 36 3.21 -5.95 -2.32
N ARG A 37 2.49 -7.09 -2.34
CA ARG A 37 1.03 -7.12 -2.19
C ARG A 37 0.59 -6.61 -0.81
N ALA A 38 1.21 -7.10 0.25
CA ALA A 38 0.90 -6.69 1.62
C ALA A 38 1.13 -5.18 1.82
N ALA A 39 2.30 -4.68 1.41
CA ALA A 39 2.64 -3.27 1.55
C ALA A 39 1.70 -2.38 0.73
N THR A 40 1.46 -2.70 -0.55
CA THR A 40 0.70 -1.80 -1.43
C THR A 40 -0.81 -1.90 -1.25
N GLN A 41 -1.35 -3.10 -1.04
CA GLN A 41 -2.79 -3.33 -1.05
C GLN A 41 -3.42 -3.39 0.35
N HIS A 42 -2.64 -3.75 1.38
CA HIS A 42 -3.16 -3.95 2.73
C HIS A 42 -2.63 -2.92 3.74
N LEU A 43 -1.33 -2.59 3.70
CA LEU A 43 -0.76 -1.53 4.56
C LEU A 43 -1.14 -0.15 4.03
N LEU A 44 -0.71 0.19 2.81
CA LEU A 44 -1.11 1.43 2.14
C LEU A 44 -2.59 1.42 1.70
N GLY A 45 -3.22 0.25 1.69
CA GLY A 45 -4.66 0.11 1.51
C GLY A 45 -5.19 0.35 0.11
N VAL A 46 -4.35 0.33 -0.93
CA VAL A 46 -4.77 0.63 -2.30
C VAL A 46 -4.91 -0.66 -3.11
N ALA A 47 -6.12 -1.21 -3.12
CA ALA A 47 -6.40 -2.54 -3.66
C ALA A 47 -7.27 -2.45 -4.94
N PRO A 48 -6.86 -3.06 -6.06
CA PRO A 48 -7.72 -3.18 -7.24
C PRO A 48 -8.90 -4.11 -6.95
N THR A 49 -10.10 -3.71 -7.35
CA THR A 49 -11.32 -4.54 -7.30
C THR A 49 -11.90 -4.69 -8.71
N TYR A 50 -12.98 -5.47 -8.84
CA TYR A 50 -13.70 -5.56 -10.11
C TYR A 50 -14.31 -4.23 -10.54
N HIS A 51 -14.77 -3.42 -9.58
CA HIS A 51 -15.55 -2.20 -9.81
C HIS A 51 -14.74 -0.90 -9.66
N GLY A 52 -13.49 -0.97 -9.20
CA GLY A 52 -12.68 0.23 -9.00
C GLY A 52 -11.42 0.00 -8.18
N LEU A 53 -10.92 1.08 -7.59
CA LEU A 53 -9.77 1.06 -6.70
C LEU A 53 -10.26 1.29 -5.27
N ARG A 54 -10.22 0.25 -4.43
CA ARG A 54 -10.58 0.36 -3.02
C ARG A 54 -9.46 1.04 -2.24
N ILE A 55 -9.85 1.94 -1.35
CA ILE A 55 -8.98 2.67 -0.43
C ILE A 55 -9.36 2.30 1.00
N ASP A 56 -8.46 1.60 1.68
CA ASP A 56 -8.63 1.15 3.08
C ASP A 56 -7.26 1.00 3.75
N PRO A 57 -6.56 2.11 4.06
CA PRO A 57 -5.23 2.08 4.65
C PRO A 57 -5.27 1.55 6.08
N CYS A 58 -4.31 0.68 6.41
CA CYS A 58 -4.05 0.17 7.74
C CYS A 58 -2.59 0.44 8.07
N ILE A 59 -2.30 1.59 8.66
CA ILE A 59 -0.95 2.15 8.83
C ILE A 59 -0.59 2.30 10.31
N PRO A 60 0.70 2.49 10.64
CA PRO A 60 1.09 2.90 11.98
C PRO A 60 0.45 4.24 12.37
N THR A 61 -0.03 4.34 13.61
CA THR A 61 -0.66 5.57 14.16
C THR A 61 0.26 6.78 14.12
N ALA A 62 1.58 6.58 14.12
CA ALA A 62 2.58 7.64 14.02
C ALA A 62 2.63 8.33 12.64
N TRP A 63 2.03 7.75 11.59
CA TRP A 63 2.05 8.35 10.27
C TRP A 63 1.00 9.46 10.14
N GLU A 64 1.44 10.69 9.91
CA GLU A 64 0.56 11.84 9.66
C GLU A 64 -0.05 11.84 8.25
N SER A 65 0.74 11.39 7.26
CA SER A 65 0.31 11.35 5.86
C SER A 65 1.24 10.50 5.01
N PHE A 66 0.75 10.08 3.84
CA PHE A 66 1.57 9.52 2.77
C PHE A 66 0.95 9.79 1.39
N ARG A 67 1.77 9.66 0.35
CA ARG A 67 1.34 9.85 -1.05
C ARG A 67 1.77 8.69 -1.91
N LEU A 68 0.93 8.29 -2.85
CA LEU A 68 1.29 7.35 -3.90
C LEU A 68 0.66 7.71 -5.24
N THR A 69 1.27 7.21 -6.31
CA THR A 69 0.72 7.30 -7.66
C THR A 69 0.42 5.89 -8.16
N ARG A 70 -0.85 5.63 -8.50
CA ARG A 70 -1.29 4.32 -9.01
C ARG A 70 -1.79 4.48 -10.44
N LYS A 71 -1.11 3.84 -11.40
CA LYS A 71 -1.66 3.62 -12.74
C LYS A 71 -2.64 2.45 -12.67
N PHE A 72 -3.90 2.63 -13.07
CA PHE A 72 -4.91 1.57 -13.02
C PHE A 72 -5.91 1.74 -14.16
N ARG A 73 -6.11 0.67 -14.93
CA ARG A 73 -7.11 0.57 -16.02
C ARG A 73 -7.18 1.82 -16.93
N GLY A 74 -6.04 2.33 -17.37
CA GLY A 74 -5.99 3.45 -18.31
C GLY A 74 -6.07 4.85 -17.70
N ALA A 75 -6.02 5.00 -16.38
CA ALA A 75 -5.94 6.30 -15.71
C ALA A 75 -4.83 6.34 -14.64
N ILE A 76 -4.44 7.54 -14.22
CA ILE A 76 -3.45 7.77 -13.15
C ILE A 76 -4.16 8.36 -11.93
N TYR A 77 -4.06 7.68 -10.80
CA TYR A 77 -4.62 8.13 -9.53
C TYR A 77 -3.48 8.66 -8.65
N ALA A 78 -3.48 9.97 -8.39
CA ALA A 78 -2.54 10.61 -7.48
C ALA A 78 -3.19 10.72 -6.09
N ILE A 79 -2.89 9.75 -5.24
CA ILE A 79 -3.55 9.55 -3.95
C ILE A 79 -2.73 10.19 -2.83
N ASN A 80 -3.39 11.01 -2.04
CA ASN A 80 -2.84 11.65 -0.86
C ASN A 80 -3.70 11.29 0.36
N VAL A 81 -3.09 10.61 1.32
CA VAL A 81 -3.76 10.16 2.55
C VAL A 81 -3.29 11.00 3.71
N ARG A 82 -4.22 11.51 4.53
CA ARG A 82 -3.95 12.24 5.77
C ARG A 82 -4.59 11.53 6.96
N ASN A 83 -3.90 11.52 8.09
CA ASN A 83 -4.31 10.86 9.32
C ASN A 83 -4.21 11.82 10.52
N PRO A 84 -5.06 12.86 10.58
CA PRO A 84 -4.98 13.87 11.63
C PRO A 84 -5.31 13.33 13.03
N GLN A 85 -6.06 12.22 13.10
CA GLN A 85 -6.45 11.58 14.36
C GLN A 85 -5.46 10.50 14.82
N HIS A 86 -4.38 10.26 14.07
CA HIS A 86 -3.39 9.24 14.39
C HIS A 86 -3.99 7.85 14.65
N ILE A 87 -5.00 7.45 13.86
CA ILE A 87 -5.62 6.13 13.94
C ILE A 87 -4.88 5.13 13.05
N SER A 88 -5.07 3.83 13.28
CA SER A 88 -4.41 2.81 12.46
C SER A 88 -5.18 2.51 11.18
N GLN A 89 -6.51 2.47 11.23
CA GLN A 89 -7.36 2.14 10.10
C GLN A 89 -8.71 2.85 10.23
N GLY A 90 -9.29 3.24 9.10
CA GLY A 90 -10.55 3.99 9.03
C GLY A 90 -10.43 5.12 8.00
N VAL A 91 -11.45 5.28 7.16
CA VAL A 91 -11.54 6.36 6.18
C VAL A 91 -12.80 7.17 6.48
N ALA A 92 -12.62 8.42 6.87
CA ALA A 92 -13.70 9.35 7.13
C ALA A 92 -14.27 9.95 5.84
N SER A 93 -13.41 10.27 4.87
CA SER A 93 -13.86 10.81 3.58
C SER A 93 -12.84 10.63 2.46
N ILE A 94 -13.35 10.62 1.23
CA ILE A 94 -12.57 10.62 -0.01
C ILE A 94 -13.10 11.71 -0.93
N THR A 95 -12.21 12.45 -1.59
CA THR A 95 -12.56 13.30 -2.72
C THR A 95 -11.74 12.91 -3.95
N VAL A 96 -12.37 13.00 -5.13
CA VAL A 96 -11.76 12.77 -6.43
C VAL A 96 -11.97 14.02 -7.28
N ASP A 97 -10.87 14.65 -7.69
CA ASP A 97 -10.86 15.93 -8.42
C ASP A 97 -11.72 17.01 -7.73
N GLY A 98 -11.64 17.05 -6.39
CA GLY A 98 -12.40 17.99 -5.56
C GLY A 98 -13.85 17.58 -5.28
N THR A 99 -14.37 16.54 -5.92
CA THR A 99 -15.74 16.06 -5.71
C THR A 99 -15.77 14.97 -4.63
N PRO A 100 -16.65 15.04 -3.62
CA PRO A 100 -16.83 13.97 -2.65
C PRO A 100 -17.22 12.64 -3.30
N LEU A 101 -16.63 11.56 -2.82
CA LEU A 101 -16.96 10.19 -3.22
C LEU A 101 -17.69 9.49 -2.08
N GLU A 102 -18.82 8.88 -2.37
CA GLU A 102 -19.50 7.99 -1.43
C GLU A 102 -18.83 6.61 -1.41
N GLY A 103 -18.53 6.12 -0.21
CA GLY A 103 -17.85 4.84 0.00
C GLY A 103 -16.35 4.88 -0.26
N ALA A 104 -15.75 3.69 -0.32
CA ALA A 104 -14.29 3.52 -0.32
C ALA A 104 -13.70 3.09 -1.67
N THR A 105 -14.51 3.01 -2.74
CA THR A 105 -14.07 2.50 -4.05
C THR A 105 -14.12 3.60 -5.10
N ILE A 106 -12.95 4.03 -5.56
CA ILE A 106 -12.81 5.02 -6.62
C ILE A 106 -13.17 4.37 -7.95
N PRO A 107 -14.03 4.99 -8.78
CA PRO A 107 -14.45 4.42 -10.06
C PRO A 107 -13.30 4.33 -11.07
N ILE A 108 -13.55 3.55 -12.10
CA ILE A 108 -12.64 3.36 -13.23
C ILE A 108 -12.91 4.47 -14.25
N PHE A 109 -11.93 5.35 -14.45
CA PHE A 109 -12.08 6.46 -15.41
C PHE A 109 -11.68 6.06 -16.83
N SER A 110 -10.58 5.32 -17.00
CA SER A 110 -10.08 4.85 -18.31
C SER A 110 -9.93 5.92 -19.40
N ASP A 111 -9.76 7.18 -19.01
CA ASP A 111 -9.74 8.34 -19.91
C ASP A 111 -8.32 8.85 -20.24
N GLY A 112 -7.28 8.16 -19.76
CA GLY A 112 -5.88 8.55 -19.93
C GLY A 112 -5.44 9.69 -19.02
N GLN A 113 -6.33 10.23 -18.17
CA GLN A 113 -6.06 11.42 -17.38
C GLN A 113 -5.47 11.09 -16.00
N ARG A 114 -5.07 12.16 -15.31
CA ARG A 114 -4.58 12.12 -13.93
C ARG A 114 -5.65 12.70 -13.00
N HIS A 115 -6.18 11.86 -12.11
CA HIS A 115 -7.15 12.24 -11.10
C HIS A 115 -6.45 12.46 -9.75
N GLN A 116 -6.78 13.56 -9.09
CA GLN A 116 -6.33 13.86 -7.74
C GLN A 116 -7.27 13.21 -6.74
N VAL A 117 -6.72 12.42 -5.83
CA VAL A 117 -7.50 11.73 -4.80
C VAL A 117 -7.00 12.21 -3.44
N GLN A 118 -7.89 12.79 -2.64
CA GLN A 118 -7.60 13.11 -1.24
C GLN A 118 -8.37 12.16 -0.34
N VAL A 119 -7.69 11.57 0.64
CA VAL A 119 -8.25 10.62 1.60
C VAL A 119 -8.00 11.18 2.99
N MET A 120 -9.06 11.29 3.78
CA MET A 120 -8.98 11.64 5.19
C MET A 120 -9.28 10.39 6.03
N MET A 121 -8.32 9.97 6.84
CA MET A 121 -8.53 8.95 7.86
C MET A 121 -9.20 9.57 9.09
N GLY A 122 -10.08 8.81 9.73
CA GLY A 122 -10.85 9.21 10.91
C GLY A 122 -11.99 8.25 11.18
#